data_AF-A0A3N5NDR1-F1
#
_entry.id   AF-A0A3N5NDR1-F1
#
_cell.length_a   1.000
_cell.length_b   1.000
_cell.length_c   1.000
_cell.angle_alpha   90.00
_cell.angle_beta   90.00
_cell.angle_gamma   90.00
#
_symmetry.space_group_name_H-M   'P 1'
#
loop_
_entity.id
_entity.type
_entity.pdbx_description
1 polymer ?
#
loop_
_entity_poly.entity_id
_entity_poly.type
_entity_poly.pdbx_seq_one_letter_code
_entity_poly.pdbx_strand_id
1 'polypeptide(L)'
;GFVRIVDERTLQLPDALGNNRLDSYTNVVETGRCGLIFFVPGMDETLRVNGRAKLRDEPEILARFPHERHPPRLVVEIAIEEAYLHCAKALMRSHLWDSGRHIDRALFPSKGQMMKEQSGSAEPAESQEQMLARYASEI
;
A
#
# COMPACT_ATOMS: atom_id res chain seq x y z
N GLY A 1 9.86 -2.52 -2.83
CA GLY A 1 8.71 -2.39 -1.92
C GLY A 1 9.20 -1.93 -0.56
N PHE A 2 8.32 -1.49 0.31
CA PHE A 2 8.66 -0.87 1.61
C PHE A 2 8.66 -1.85 2.80
N VAL A 3 8.20 -3.09 2.61
CA VAL A 3 8.24 -4.13 3.64
C VAL A 3 9.68 -4.63 3.83
N ARG A 4 10.14 -4.67 5.09
CA ARG A 4 11.46 -5.18 5.49
C ARG A 4 11.33 -6.59 6.06
N ILE A 5 12.20 -7.49 5.64
CA ILE A 5 12.35 -8.83 6.24
C ILE A 5 13.36 -8.69 7.39
N VAL A 6 12.92 -8.97 8.62
CA VAL A 6 13.80 -8.95 9.81
C VAL A 6 14.50 -10.29 9.96
N ASP A 7 13.74 -11.37 9.81
CA ASP A 7 14.20 -12.76 9.85
C ASP A 7 13.16 -13.66 9.13
N GLU A 8 13.36 -14.98 9.18
CA GLU A 8 12.50 -15.98 8.51
C GLU A 8 11.02 -15.95 8.95
N ARG A 9 10.73 -15.34 10.11
CA ARG A 9 9.39 -15.33 10.73
C ARG A 9 8.88 -13.94 11.07
N THR A 10 9.60 -12.88 10.70
CA THR A 10 9.27 -11.52 11.12
C THR A 10 9.40 -10.54 9.97
N LEU A 11 8.31 -9.81 9.70
CA LEU A 11 8.27 -8.70 8.75
C LEU A 11 8.05 -7.38 9.50
N GLN A 12 8.53 -6.29 8.92
CA GLN A 12 8.27 -4.93 9.37
C GLN A 12 7.73 -4.09 8.21
N LEU A 13 6.59 -3.43 8.46
CA LEU A 13 5.89 -2.58 7.51
C LEU A 13 5.89 -1.14 8.06
N PRO A 14 6.62 -0.19 7.45
CA PRO A 14 6.65 1.18 7.93
C PRO A 14 5.35 1.94 7.62
N ASP A 15 4.91 2.79 8.55
CA ASP A 15 3.87 3.80 8.32
C ASP A 15 4.43 4.96 7.49
N ALA A 16 4.59 4.72 6.19
CA ALA A 16 5.05 5.71 5.23
C ALA A 16 3.92 6.61 4.72
N LEU A 17 4.27 7.75 4.11
CA LEU A 17 3.30 8.68 3.54
C LEU A 17 2.34 8.00 2.56
N GLY A 18 1.05 8.32 2.69
CA GLY A 18 -0.03 7.69 1.92
C GLY A 18 -0.70 6.51 2.64
N ASN A 19 -0.07 5.98 3.71
CA ASN A 19 -0.64 4.94 4.57
C ASN A 19 -1.34 5.49 5.83
N ASN A 20 -1.87 6.73 5.80
CA ASN A 20 -2.66 7.37 6.88
C ASN A 20 -4.00 6.63 7.17
N ARG A 21 -3.95 5.32 7.35
CA ARG A 21 -5.04 4.41 7.65
C ARG A 21 -5.03 4.13 9.14
N LEU A 22 -5.25 5.18 9.92
CA LEU A 22 -5.35 5.10 11.38
C LEU A 22 -6.36 4.01 11.79
N ASP A 23 -7.42 3.83 10.99
CA ASP A 23 -8.42 2.75 11.12
C ASP A 23 -7.80 1.35 11.10
N SER A 24 -6.77 1.11 10.29
CA SER A 24 -6.06 -0.17 10.25
C SER A 24 -5.22 -0.40 11.51
N TYR A 25 -4.72 0.66 12.15
CA TYR A 25 -3.99 0.56 13.41
C TYR A 25 -4.91 0.27 14.59
N THR A 26 -6.11 0.86 14.63
CA THR A 26 -7.14 0.48 15.60
C THR A 26 -7.44 -1.01 15.53
N ASN A 27 -7.65 -1.56 14.34
CA ASN A 27 -7.86 -3.00 14.16
C ASN A 27 -6.67 -3.84 14.66
N VAL A 28 -5.43 -3.38 14.44
CA VAL A 28 -4.23 -4.08 14.96
C VAL A 28 -4.17 -4.03 16.48
N VAL A 29 -4.50 -2.90 17.11
CA VAL A 29 -4.54 -2.77 18.58
C VAL A 29 -5.62 -3.68 19.17
N GLU A 30 -6.80 -3.73 18.56
CA GLU A 30 -7.93 -4.52 19.05
C GLU A 30 -7.75 -6.03 18.84
N THR A 31 -7.24 -6.43 17.68
CA THR A 31 -7.22 -7.85 17.27
C THR A 31 -5.84 -8.49 17.34
N GLY A 32 -4.77 -7.68 17.30
CA GLY A 32 -3.39 -8.15 17.22
C GLY A 32 -3.08 -8.95 15.95
N ARG A 33 -3.84 -8.78 14.88
CA ARG A 33 -3.76 -9.59 13.65
C ARG A 33 -3.66 -8.72 12.41
N CYS A 34 -2.97 -9.22 11.39
CA CYS A 34 -2.99 -8.62 10.05
C CYS A 34 -2.83 -9.68 8.97
N GLY A 35 -3.19 -9.30 7.74
CA GLY A 35 -2.92 -10.06 6.53
C GLY A 35 -2.30 -9.15 5.48
N LEU A 36 -1.24 -9.62 4.84
CA LEU A 36 -0.55 -8.97 3.74
C LEU A 36 -0.74 -9.79 2.47
N ILE A 37 -0.92 -9.12 1.35
CA ILE A 37 -0.90 -9.72 0.01
C ILE A 37 0.10 -8.96 -0.85
N PHE A 38 0.99 -9.70 -1.51
CA PHE A 38 2.04 -9.14 -2.35
C PHE A 38 1.73 -9.40 -3.81
N PHE A 39 1.88 -8.34 -4.61
CA PHE A 39 1.75 -8.35 -6.06
C PHE A 39 3.10 -7.98 -6.66
N VAL A 40 3.53 -8.72 -7.68
CA VAL A 40 4.73 -8.39 -8.46
C VAL A 40 4.30 -8.21 -9.91
N PRO A 41 4.53 -7.05 -10.53
CA PRO A 41 4.16 -6.84 -11.93
C PRO A 41 4.73 -7.93 -12.84
N GLY A 42 3.86 -8.54 -13.64
CA GLY A 42 4.21 -9.66 -14.51
C GLY A 42 4.15 -11.05 -13.86
N MET A 43 3.89 -11.15 -12.55
CA MET A 43 3.61 -12.42 -11.87
C MET A 43 2.12 -12.51 -11.54
N ASP A 44 1.46 -13.55 -12.04
CA ASP A 44 0.02 -13.73 -11.82
C ASP A 44 -0.30 -14.35 -10.45
N GLU A 45 0.61 -15.13 -9.87
CA GLU A 45 0.50 -15.61 -8.49
C GLU A 45 0.72 -14.48 -7.49
N THR A 46 0.05 -14.57 -6.34
CA THR A 46 0.24 -13.64 -5.23
C THR A 46 0.76 -14.39 -4.01
N LEU A 47 1.63 -13.75 -3.23
CA LEU A 47 2.03 -14.27 -1.92
C LEU A 47 1.12 -13.66 -0.86
N ARG A 48 0.51 -14.51 -0.03
CA ARG A 48 -0.22 -14.07 1.16
C ARG A 48 0.54 -14.44 2.41
N VAL A 49 0.62 -13.49 3.34
CA VAL A 49 1.19 -13.66 4.67
C VAL A 49 0.13 -13.28 5.67
N ASN A 50 -0.20 -14.16 6.61
CA ASN A 50 -1.05 -13.81 7.75
C ASN A 50 -0.25 -14.00 9.04
N GLY A 51 -0.53 -13.17 10.03
CA GLY A 51 0.20 -13.22 11.28
C GLY A 51 -0.29 -12.28 12.36
N ARG A 52 0.50 -12.24 13.43
CA ARG A 52 0.27 -11.39 14.60
C ARG A 52 0.95 -10.06 14.38
N ALA A 53 0.19 -8.97 14.53
CA ALA A 53 0.67 -7.63 14.32
C ALA A 53 0.84 -6.88 15.65
N LYS A 54 1.90 -6.09 15.75
CA LYS A 54 2.13 -5.12 16.83
C LYS A 54 2.62 -3.81 16.24
N LEU A 55 2.24 -2.71 16.87
CA LEU A 55 2.72 -1.37 16.53
C LEU A 55 4.00 -1.09 17.33
N ARG A 56 5.03 -0.60 16.64
CA ARG A 56 6.38 -0.36 17.16
C ARG A 56 6.77 1.08 16.84
N ASP A 57 7.21 1.83 17.84
CA ASP A 57 7.69 3.22 17.72
C ASP A 57 9.10 3.40 18.29
N GLU A 58 9.77 2.29 18.63
CA GLU A 58 11.10 2.35 19.22
C GLU A 58 12.14 2.93 18.23
N PRO A 59 13.02 3.84 18.67
CA PRO A 59 13.96 4.54 17.79
C PRO A 59 14.83 3.61 16.94
N GLU A 60 15.27 2.47 17.50
CA GLU A 60 16.08 1.48 16.81
C GLU A 60 15.33 0.71 15.72
N ILE A 61 14.01 0.64 15.79
CA ILE A 61 13.16 0.05 14.75
C ILE A 61 12.90 1.09 13.67
N LEU A 62 12.56 2.33 14.05
CA LEU A 62 12.35 3.43 13.12
C LEU A 62 13.63 3.73 12.30
N ALA A 63 14.80 3.66 12.93
CA ALA A 63 16.09 3.85 12.27
C ALA A 63 16.41 2.85 11.14
N ARG A 64 15.65 1.74 11.05
CA ARG A 64 15.79 0.75 9.97
C ARG A 64 15.21 1.23 8.63
N PHE A 65 14.52 2.37 8.62
CA PHE A 65 13.88 2.95 7.44
C PHE A 65 14.48 4.33 7.08
N PRO A 66 15.80 4.46 6.85
CA PRO A 66 16.47 5.75 6.68
C PRO A 66 16.23 6.39 5.30
N HIS A 67 15.69 5.64 4.33
CA HIS A 67 15.52 6.07 2.94
C HIS A 67 14.16 6.66 2.61
N GLU A 68 13.25 6.72 3.59
CA GLU A 68 11.96 7.38 3.40
C GLU A 68 12.16 8.90 3.47
N ARG A 69 11.72 9.63 2.44
CA ARG A 69 11.76 11.11 2.42
C ARG A 69 11.09 11.72 3.67
N HIS A 70 10.13 10.97 4.22
CA HIS A 70 9.48 11.25 5.49
C HIS A 70 9.59 10.02 6.38
N PRO A 71 10.39 10.07 7.46
CA PRO A 71 10.63 8.90 8.29
C PRO A 71 9.31 8.42 8.92
N PRO A 72 9.09 7.09 8.99
CA PRO A 72 7.89 6.56 9.60
C PRO A 72 7.87 6.91 11.09
N ARG A 73 6.68 7.23 11.60
CA ARG A 73 6.46 7.44 13.04
C ARG A 73 6.11 6.14 13.76
N LEU A 74 5.75 5.12 12.99
CA LEU A 74 5.28 3.84 13.48
C LEU A 74 5.67 2.75 12.49
N VAL A 75 5.89 1.55 13.00
CA VAL A 75 6.14 0.35 12.21
C VAL A 75 5.19 -0.72 12.69
N VAL A 76 4.50 -1.37 11.76
CA VAL A 76 3.76 -2.60 12.04
C VAL A 76 4.77 -3.74 11.95
N GLU A 77 5.04 -4.40 13.07
CA GLU A 77 5.81 -5.64 13.11
C GLU A 77 4.86 -6.83 13.03
N ILE A 78 5.14 -7.76 12.14
CA ILE A 78 4.31 -8.92 11.83
C ILE A 78 5.10 -10.18 12.13
N ALA A 79 4.68 -10.91 13.16
CA ALA A 79 5.12 -12.28 13.36
C ALA A 79 4.31 -13.20 12.46
N ILE A 80 4.98 -13.80 11.48
CA ILE A 80 4.37 -14.67 10.45
C ILE A 80 3.80 -15.91 11.12
N GLU A 81 2.51 -16.20 10.88
CA GLU A 81 1.86 -17.46 11.28
C GLU A 81 1.76 -18.40 10.07
N GLU A 82 1.46 -17.86 8.89
CA GLU A 82 1.41 -18.61 7.63
C GLU A 82 1.82 -17.73 6.44
N ALA A 83 2.50 -18.34 5.47
CA ALA A 83 2.88 -17.73 4.21
C ALA A 83 2.68 -18.73 3.07
N TYR A 84 1.92 -18.35 2.05
CA TYR A 84 1.58 -19.25 0.95
C TYR A 84 1.20 -18.50 -0.33
N LEU A 85 1.38 -19.18 -1.47
CA LEU A 85 1.01 -18.66 -2.77
C LEU A 85 -0.49 -18.89 -3.03
N HIS A 86 -1.17 -17.86 -3.50
CA HIS A 86 -2.54 -17.93 -4.01
C HIS A 86 -2.55 -18.09 -5.53
N CYS A 87 -3.60 -18.74 -6.04
CA CYS A 87 -3.68 -19.08 -7.46
C CYS A 87 -3.81 -17.83 -8.35
N ALA A 88 -3.20 -17.91 -9.53
CA ALA A 88 -3.12 -16.87 -10.55
C ALA A 88 -4.45 -16.51 -11.25
N LYS A 89 -5.50 -17.34 -11.11
CA LYS A 89 -6.69 -17.26 -11.96
C LYS A 89 -7.39 -15.89 -11.96
N ALA A 90 -7.37 -15.18 -10.82
CA ALA A 90 -7.99 -13.86 -10.74
C ALA A 90 -7.26 -12.82 -11.61
N LEU A 91 -5.93 -12.76 -11.50
CA LEU A 91 -5.08 -11.82 -12.24
C LEU A 91 -5.04 -12.14 -13.73
N MET A 92 -4.98 -13.43 -14.08
CA MET A 92 -5.06 -13.88 -15.48
C MET A 92 -6.37 -13.46 -16.14
N ARG A 93 -7.52 -13.69 -15.48
CA ARG A 93 -8.84 -13.32 -16.04
C ARG A 93 -9.04 -11.81 -16.14
N SER A 94 -8.50 -11.04 -15.20
CA SER A 94 -8.56 -9.58 -15.27
C SER A 94 -7.56 -9.00 -16.26
N HIS A 95 -6.63 -9.82 -16.75
CA HIS A 95 -5.48 -9.38 -17.55
C HIS A 95 -4.71 -8.25 -16.86
N LEU A 96 -4.49 -8.38 -15.53
CA LEU A 96 -3.99 -7.29 -14.70
C LEU A 96 -2.69 -6.68 -15.25
N TRP A 97 -1.80 -7.54 -15.75
CA TRP A 97 -0.48 -7.16 -16.25
C TRP A 97 -0.41 -6.95 -17.77
N ASP A 98 -1.52 -7.12 -18.50
CA ASP A 98 -1.57 -6.88 -19.95
C ASP A 98 -1.79 -5.39 -20.22
N SER A 99 -0.70 -4.67 -20.48
CA SER A 99 -0.76 -3.24 -20.82
C SER A 99 -1.60 -2.96 -22.07
N GLY A 100 -1.77 -3.93 -22.98
CA GLY A 100 -2.63 -3.79 -24.16
C GLY A 100 -4.14 -3.80 -23.84
N ARG A 101 -4.51 -4.16 -22.61
CA ARG A 101 -5.91 -4.18 -22.14
C ARG A 101 -6.23 -3.11 -21.10
N HIS A 102 -5.24 -2.32 -20.69
CA HIS A 102 -5.50 -1.17 -19.84
C HIS A 102 -6.31 -0.13 -20.61
N ILE A 103 -7.31 0.45 -19.94
CA ILE A 103 -8.10 1.52 -20.53
C ILE A 103 -7.23 2.76 -20.77
N ASP A 104 -7.61 3.59 -21.73
CA ASP A 104 -7.05 4.94 -21.84
C ASP A 104 -7.47 5.76 -20.62
N ARG A 105 -6.47 6.25 -19.87
CA ARG A 105 -6.67 7.06 -18.67
C ARG A 105 -7.49 8.31 -18.95
N ALA A 106 -7.42 8.87 -20.16
CA ALA A 106 -8.18 10.06 -20.55
C ALA A 106 -9.71 9.83 -20.59
N LEU A 107 -10.17 8.57 -20.66
CA LEU A 107 -11.60 8.23 -20.70
C LEU A 107 -12.30 8.33 -19.35
N PHE A 108 -11.56 8.44 -18.24
CA PHE A 108 -12.11 8.50 -16.89
C PHE A 108 -11.81 9.85 -16.22
N PRO A 109 -12.67 10.35 -15.32
CA PRO A 109 -12.40 11.58 -14.61
C PRO A 109 -11.12 11.50 -13.75
N SER A 110 -10.50 12.64 -13.47
CA SER A 110 -9.42 12.73 -12.50
C SER A 110 -9.93 12.40 -11.10
N LYS A 111 -9.04 11.99 -10.19
CA LYS A 111 -9.38 11.87 -8.77
C LYS A 111 -9.99 13.17 -8.23
N GLY A 112 -9.44 14.32 -8.63
CA GLY A 112 -9.94 15.64 -8.26
C GLY A 112 -11.38 15.88 -8.71
N GLN A 113 -11.71 15.48 -9.95
CA GLN A 113 -13.07 15.60 -10.49
C GLN A 113 -14.05 14.70 -9.73
N MET A 114 -13.70 13.43 -9.53
CA MET A 114 -14.52 12.48 -8.77
C MET A 114 -14.80 12.99 -7.34
N MET A 115 -13.76 13.46 -6.64
CA MET A 115 -13.91 13.99 -5.28
C MET A 115 -14.74 15.28 -5.24
N LYS A 116 -14.54 16.19 -6.19
CA LYS A 116 -15.32 17.43 -6.29
C LYS A 116 -16.82 17.14 -6.44
N GLU A 117 -17.16 16.23 -7.35
CA GLU A 117 -18.56 15.82 -7.56
C GLU A 117 -19.14 15.13 -6.33
N GLN A 118 -18.38 14.22 -5.72
CA GLN A 118 -18.82 13.49 -4.52
C GLN A 118 -19.03 14.43 -3.31
N SER A 119 -18.18 15.43 -3.12
CA SER A 119 -18.23 16.32 -1.95
C SER A 119 -19.04 17.60 -2.18
N GLY A 120 -19.44 17.89 -3.42
CA GLY A 120 -20.07 19.16 -3.81
C GLY A 120 -19.17 20.39 -3.66
N SER A 121 -17.84 20.22 -3.71
CA SER A 121 -16.90 21.32 -3.48
C SER A 121 -16.94 22.37 -4.60
N ALA A 122 -16.85 23.66 -4.24
CA ALA A 122 -16.73 24.75 -5.21
C ALA A 122 -15.30 24.89 -5.76
N GLU A 123 -14.30 24.33 -5.06
CA GLU A 123 -12.89 24.40 -5.46
C GLU A 123 -12.67 23.80 -6.86
N PRO A 124 -11.69 24.32 -7.64
CA PRO A 124 -11.32 23.72 -8.90
C PRO A 124 -10.77 22.30 -8.68
N ALA A 125 -11.16 21.38 -9.56
CA ALA A 125 -10.68 20.00 -9.50
C ALA A 125 -9.25 19.91 -10.05
N GLU A 126 -8.36 19.25 -9.31
CA GLU A 126 -7.01 18.91 -9.78
C GLU A 126 -7.10 18.00 -11.02
N SER A 127 -6.38 18.34 -12.09
CA SER A 127 -6.30 17.53 -13.30
C SER A 127 -5.40 16.31 -13.10
N GLN A 128 -5.51 15.31 -14.00
CA GLN A 128 -4.62 14.14 -13.97
C GLN A 128 -3.15 14.54 -14.15
N GLU A 129 -2.87 15.50 -15.03
CA GLU A 129 -1.51 15.99 -15.29
C GLU A 129 -0.90 16.72 -14.09
N GLN A 130 -1.69 17.60 -13.46
CA GLN A 130 -1.27 18.31 -12.25
C GLN A 130 -0.94 17.33 -11.12
N MET A 131 -1.78 16.31 -10.93
CA MET A 131 -1.56 15.26 -9.94
C MET A 131 -0.26 14.47 -10.22
N LEU A 132 -0.02 14.09 -11.49
CA LEU A 132 1.20 13.38 -11.88
C LEU A 132 2.46 14.23 -11.67
N ALA A 133 2.43 15.50 -12.04
CA ALA A 133 3.55 16.43 -11.83
C ALA A 133 3.86 16.61 -10.34
N ARG A 134 2.83 16.68 -9.49
CA ARG A 134 2.99 16.74 -8.03
C ARG A 134 3.63 15.46 -7.48
N TYR A 135 3.13 14.28 -7.86
CA TYR A 135 3.72 13.01 -7.40
C TYR A 135 5.11 12.71 -7.96
N ALA A 136 5.46 13.21 -9.14
CA ALA A 136 6.82 13.08 -9.66
C ALA A 136 7.87 13.79 -8.79
N SER A 137 7.46 14.73 -7.93
CA SER A 137 8.33 15.36 -6.93
C SER A 137 8.38 14.61 -5.59
N GLU A 138 7.58 13.54 -5.45
CA GLU A 138 7.38 12.75 -4.23
C GLU A 138 7.85 11.28 -4.35
N ILE A 139 7.92 10.74 -5.57
CA ILE A 139 8.42 9.39 -5.93
C ILE A 139 9.91 9.47 -6.27
#